data_AF-A0A1I5CNF5-F1
#
_entry.id   AF-A0A1I5CNF5-F1
#
_cell.length_a   1.000
_cell.length_b   1.000
_cell.length_c   1.000
_cell.angle_alpha   90.00
_cell.angle_beta   90.00
_cell.angle_gamma   90.00
#
_symmetry.space_group_name_H-M   'P 1'
#
loop_
_entity.id
_entity.type
_entity.pdbx_description
1 polymer ?
#
loop_
_entity_poly.entity_id
_entity_poly.type
_entity_poly.pdbx_seq_one_letter_code
_entity_poly.pdbx_strand_id
1 'polypeptide(L)'
;MTIAANNVPVVPAPERRRLRTFAFDPMSTRLSGRFVTLDVPFESDLTPGPCGELVQVVDFDATGNQWYQPIDLDDVRVLAQDGLRPMESDPRTHQQIVYAVAMSVIERFERFVGRRFRWRAERQLRLVPHAFEGRNAFFDPGRRAVLFGYYRADRHDPGPNLPGQVIFTCLSSDIVAHEVTHAIVHRIRPYFMEPTNLDVLAWHEAFADLVALFHHFVHRDVVVRAVTTTAGDIGRSDALLELAKEFGHSTGRGAALRSVLGTLATPERFEAATEPHERGACFVAAVFDAYLDRYQASIADLLRIATGGTGVLPPGRLHPDLVHRVADEAVKNADRLLGMVVRAFDYLPVVDVTFGDVVRAIVTADRALFPDDSGNLRGTLVEAMRCRGIYPESVTSLADAALSWPVPAGDLNLNDPRAPVDLLPNWILSATHDLDVTGSQGSQSTVVPPADDDDVTPLAAPPVVAETQSIYAQAQRWAKLHAYELGLDPSPSLRIALRGIHVAYRRAADGQPRPEVVLQLTQRRRDLEDQTLDEHRRPVFRAGTTVIAGVDGRVKFIVAKPLPFLDPGPPRQAPGDQGVTRRHHEAGEVRLRALRRWIDLVEESDALSAWTQEPALNRLDFAALHGDEAGRADS
;
A
#
# COMPACT_ATOMS: atom_id res chain seq x y z
N MET A 1 -39.19 -35.04 -36.16
CA MET A 1 -37.76 -34.99 -35.79
C MET A 1 -37.67 -34.52 -34.35
N THR A 2 -37.51 -35.46 -33.44
CA THR A 2 -37.20 -35.19 -32.03
C THR A 2 -35.71 -34.86 -31.97
N ILE A 3 -35.38 -33.59 -31.76
CA ILE A 3 -33.99 -33.20 -31.47
C ILE A 3 -33.63 -33.94 -30.18
N ALA A 4 -32.66 -34.85 -30.28
CA ALA A 4 -32.16 -35.60 -29.14
C ALA A 4 -31.79 -34.62 -28.03
N ALA A 5 -32.30 -34.87 -26.83
CA ALA A 5 -31.93 -34.12 -25.66
C ALA A 5 -30.41 -34.19 -25.46
N ASN A 6 -29.82 -33.02 -25.22
CA ASN A 6 -28.57 -32.80 -24.49
C ASN A 6 -27.24 -32.82 -25.26
N ASN A 7 -27.14 -32.07 -26.36
CA ASN A 7 -25.87 -31.44 -26.75
C ASN A 7 -26.00 -29.91 -26.73
N VAL A 8 -26.28 -29.35 -25.56
CA VAL A 8 -26.25 -27.90 -25.32
C VAL A 8 -24.98 -27.61 -24.52
N PRO A 9 -23.86 -27.26 -25.17
CA PRO A 9 -22.66 -26.86 -24.43
C PRO A 9 -22.98 -25.64 -23.56
N VAL A 10 -22.58 -25.69 -22.29
CA VAL A 10 -22.77 -24.59 -21.35
C VAL A 10 -21.84 -23.45 -21.76
N VAL A 11 -22.38 -22.23 -21.84
CA VAL A 11 -21.56 -21.02 -21.99
C VAL A 11 -20.98 -20.72 -20.60
N PRO A 12 -19.66 -20.80 -20.40
CA PRO A 12 -19.06 -20.48 -19.11
C PRO A 12 -19.25 -19.00 -18.80
N ALA A 13 -19.38 -18.68 -17.51
CA ALA A 13 -19.32 -17.29 -17.06
C ALA A 13 -17.97 -16.68 -17.47
N PRO A 14 -17.92 -15.41 -17.89
CA PRO A 14 -16.66 -14.74 -18.16
C PRO A 14 -15.86 -14.62 -16.86
N GLU A 15 -14.54 -14.76 -16.95
CA GLU A 15 -13.64 -14.55 -15.80
C GLU A 15 -13.41 -13.06 -15.52
N ARG A 16 -13.64 -12.21 -16.51
CA ARG A 16 -13.32 -10.78 -16.46
C ARG A 16 -14.40 -9.90 -17.10
N ARG A 17 -14.49 -8.66 -16.64
CA ARG A 17 -15.32 -7.59 -17.24
C ARG A 17 -14.49 -6.36 -17.51
N ARG A 18 -14.88 -5.65 -18.57
CA ARG A 18 -14.26 -4.42 -19.02
C ARG A 18 -15.15 -3.24 -18.64
N LEU A 19 -14.57 -2.22 -18.01
CA LEU A 19 -15.28 -1.03 -17.54
C LEU A 19 -14.55 0.23 -18.00
N ARG A 20 -15.27 1.13 -18.66
CA ARG A 20 -14.72 2.41 -19.12
C ARG A 20 -14.53 3.40 -17.97
N THR A 21 -13.41 4.11 -17.99
CA THR A 21 -13.09 5.19 -17.05
C THR A 21 -12.46 6.37 -17.79
N PHE A 22 -12.28 7.49 -17.09
CA PHE A 22 -11.36 8.53 -17.52
C PHE A 22 -9.91 8.03 -17.40
N ALA A 23 -9.00 8.59 -18.20
CA ALA A 23 -7.58 8.22 -18.17
C ALA A 23 -6.89 8.65 -16.88
N PHE A 24 -7.20 9.87 -16.43
CA PHE A 24 -6.74 10.47 -15.18
C PHE A 24 -7.89 11.21 -14.53
N ASP A 25 -8.49 12.12 -15.30
CA ASP A 25 -9.60 12.99 -14.92
C ASP A 25 -10.47 13.34 -16.15
N PRO A 26 -11.68 13.89 -15.96
CA PRO A 26 -12.54 14.38 -17.05
C PRO A 26 -11.82 15.29 -18.06
N MET A 27 -11.05 16.28 -17.60
CA MET A 27 -10.42 17.28 -18.48
C MET A 27 -9.34 16.70 -19.39
N SER A 28 -8.53 15.77 -18.91
CA SER A 28 -7.51 15.04 -19.70
C SER A 28 -8.13 14.23 -20.84
N THR A 29 -9.37 13.77 -20.65
CA THR A 29 -10.10 12.94 -21.61
C THR A 29 -10.87 13.79 -22.63
N ARG A 30 -11.32 15.00 -22.25
CA ARG A 30 -12.06 15.93 -23.14
C ARG A 30 -11.30 16.28 -24.41
N LEU A 31 -9.98 16.45 -24.32
CA LEU A 31 -9.12 16.79 -25.47
C LEU A 31 -8.74 15.58 -26.33
N SER A 32 -8.77 14.37 -25.77
CA SER A 32 -8.40 13.14 -26.48
C SER A 32 -9.61 12.43 -27.11
N GLY A 33 -10.81 12.63 -26.55
CA GLY A 33 -12.04 11.95 -26.95
C GLY A 33 -12.04 10.45 -26.66
N ARG A 34 -11.03 9.92 -25.96
CA ARG A 34 -10.82 8.49 -25.72
C ARG A 34 -10.85 8.19 -24.24
N PHE A 35 -11.87 7.44 -23.84
CA PHE A 35 -11.94 6.80 -22.53
C PHE A 35 -10.97 5.61 -22.50
N VAL A 36 -10.43 5.32 -21.33
CA VAL A 36 -9.65 4.10 -21.11
C VAL A 36 -10.60 3.01 -20.59
N THR A 37 -10.14 1.77 -20.65
CA THR A 37 -10.91 0.63 -20.17
C THR A 37 -10.07 -0.15 -19.17
N LEU A 38 -10.61 -0.36 -17.98
CA LEU A 38 -10.05 -1.25 -16.98
C LEU A 38 -10.64 -2.64 -17.16
N ASP A 39 -9.77 -3.64 -17.11
CA ASP A 39 -10.12 -5.04 -17.15
C ASP A 39 -10.04 -5.58 -15.72
N VAL A 40 -11.18 -5.92 -15.10
CA VAL A 40 -11.29 -6.30 -13.69
C VAL A 40 -11.94 -7.69 -13.55
N PRO A 41 -11.72 -8.42 -12.43
CA PRO A 41 -12.35 -9.71 -12.19
C PRO A 41 -13.87 -9.65 -12.31
N PHE A 42 -14.46 -10.67 -12.92
CA PHE A 42 -15.92 -10.79 -13.00
C PHE A 42 -16.44 -11.49 -11.73
N GLU A 43 -17.22 -10.77 -10.94
CA GLU A 43 -17.89 -11.33 -9.76
C GLU A 43 -19.27 -11.86 -10.17
N SER A 44 -19.57 -13.14 -9.94
CA SER A 44 -20.81 -13.80 -10.38
C SER A 44 -22.05 -13.40 -9.58
N ASP A 45 -21.85 -12.98 -8.32
CA ASP A 45 -22.92 -12.60 -7.40
C ASP A 45 -22.97 -11.07 -7.19
N LEU A 46 -22.46 -10.30 -8.15
CA LEU A 46 -22.43 -8.84 -8.09
C LEU A 46 -23.86 -8.28 -8.15
N THR A 47 -24.18 -7.37 -7.22
CA THR A 47 -25.50 -6.72 -7.19
C THR A 47 -25.41 -5.21 -7.54
N PRO A 48 -26.52 -4.57 -7.97
CA PRO A 48 -26.52 -3.16 -8.36
C PRO A 48 -26.05 -2.20 -7.26
N GLY A 49 -25.38 -1.13 -7.65
CA GLY A 49 -24.56 -0.33 -6.73
C GLY A 49 -23.36 -1.18 -6.34
N PRO A 50 -22.41 -1.37 -7.29
CA PRO A 50 -21.58 -2.56 -7.39
C PRO A 50 -21.16 -3.07 -6.02
N CYS A 51 -21.79 -4.17 -5.62
CA CYS A 51 -21.66 -4.77 -4.30
C CYS A 51 -21.20 -6.22 -4.50
N GLY A 52 -19.89 -6.41 -4.36
CA GLY A 52 -19.17 -7.67 -4.57
C GLY A 52 -18.47 -8.14 -3.29
N GLU A 53 -17.54 -9.08 -3.37
CA GLU A 53 -16.83 -9.65 -2.21
C GLU A 53 -16.01 -8.60 -1.45
N LEU A 54 -15.32 -7.72 -2.17
CA LEU A 54 -14.35 -6.79 -1.60
C LEU A 54 -14.89 -5.37 -1.44
N VAL A 55 -15.75 -4.93 -2.35
CA VAL A 55 -16.15 -3.52 -2.43
C VAL A 55 -17.67 -3.41 -2.54
N GLN A 56 -18.21 -2.38 -1.89
CA GLN A 56 -19.60 -1.95 -2.04
C GLN A 56 -19.66 -0.47 -2.40
N VAL A 57 -20.32 -0.13 -3.51
CA VAL A 57 -20.59 1.27 -3.84
C VAL A 57 -21.91 1.71 -3.22
N VAL A 58 -21.86 2.70 -2.33
CA VAL A 58 -23.02 3.26 -1.63
C VAL A 58 -23.14 4.73 -2.01
N ASP A 59 -24.09 5.06 -2.88
CA ASP A 59 -24.19 6.40 -3.45
C ASP A 59 -25.33 7.22 -2.83
N PHE A 60 -25.06 7.72 -1.62
CA PHE A 60 -25.92 8.63 -0.88
C PHE A 60 -25.22 9.98 -0.69
N ASP A 61 -25.88 11.03 -1.17
CA ASP A 61 -25.44 12.41 -0.98
C ASP A 61 -26.07 12.98 0.30
N ALA A 62 -25.23 13.12 1.32
CA ALA A 62 -25.65 13.61 2.63
C ALA A 62 -26.01 15.10 2.62
N THR A 63 -25.38 15.89 1.75
CA THR A 63 -25.66 17.33 1.61
C THR A 63 -27.00 17.55 0.92
N GLY A 64 -27.26 16.82 -0.15
CA GLY A 64 -28.53 16.84 -0.89
C GLY A 64 -29.65 15.98 -0.28
N ASN A 65 -29.33 15.16 0.72
CA ASN A 65 -30.20 14.14 1.31
C ASN A 65 -30.91 13.28 0.25
N GLN A 66 -30.14 12.74 -0.69
CA GLN A 66 -30.66 12.01 -1.85
C GLN A 66 -29.87 10.74 -2.15
N TRP A 67 -30.57 9.72 -2.63
CA TRP A 67 -29.98 8.50 -3.14
C TRP A 67 -29.88 8.58 -4.66
N TYR A 68 -28.71 8.22 -5.21
CA TYR A 68 -28.56 8.06 -6.64
C TYR A 68 -28.93 6.64 -7.08
N GLN A 69 -29.45 6.52 -8.31
CA GLN A 69 -29.81 5.23 -8.88
C GLN A 69 -28.56 4.31 -8.92
N PRO A 70 -28.62 3.12 -8.30
CA PRO A 70 -27.51 2.17 -8.34
C PRO A 70 -27.28 1.66 -9.78
N ILE A 71 -26.03 1.62 -10.24
CA ILE A 71 -25.69 1.01 -11.53
C ILE A 71 -25.73 -0.52 -11.42
N ASP A 72 -26.40 -1.16 -12.38
CA ASP A 72 -26.34 -2.60 -12.59
C ASP A 72 -25.29 -2.89 -13.67
N LEU A 73 -24.13 -3.44 -13.26
CA LEU A 73 -23.05 -3.79 -14.18
C LEU A 73 -23.31 -5.10 -14.93
N ASP A 74 -24.33 -5.86 -14.55
CA ASP A 74 -24.72 -7.12 -15.19
C ASP A 74 -25.86 -6.95 -16.20
N ASP A 75 -26.42 -5.73 -16.31
CA ASP A 75 -27.33 -5.39 -17.39
C ASP A 75 -26.66 -5.63 -18.75
N VAL A 76 -27.32 -6.41 -19.61
CA VAL A 76 -26.79 -6.84 -20.91
C VAL A 76 -26.33 -5.65 -21.78
N ARG A 77 -26.99 -4.49 -21.66
CA ARG A 77 -26.62 -3.28 -22.43
C ARG A 77 -25.37 -2.62 -21.87
N VAL A 78 -25.13 -2.73 -20.57
CA VAL A 78 -23.91 -2.23 -19.91
C VAL A 78 -22.73 -3.14 -20.27
N LEU A 79 -22.91 -4.46 -20.14
CA LEU A 79 -21.90 -5.47 -20.51
C LEU A 79 -21.48 -5.36 -21.99
N ALA A 80 -22.44 -5.20 -22.91
CA ALA A 80 -22.17 -5.10 -24.34
C ALA A 80 -21.37 -3.84 -24.75
N GLN A 81 -21.18 -2.89 -23.82
CA GLN A 81 -20.54 -1.60 -24.08
C GLN A 81 -19.21 -1.40 -23.32
N ASP A 82 -18.68 -2.45 -22.67
CA ASP A 82 -17.56 -2.31 -21.72
C ASP A 82 -17.91 -1.31 -20.58
N GLY A 83 -19.14 -1.37 -20.08
CA GLY A 83 -19.66 -0.39 -19.12
C GLY A 83 -20.32 0.83 -19.77
N LEU A 84 -20.89 1.70 -18.94
CA LEU A 84 -21.39 3.00 -19.36
C LEU A 84 -20.24 3.90 -19.80
N ARG A 85 -20.51 4.77 -20.77
CA ARG A 85 -19.59 5.83 -21.17
C ARG A 85 -19.44 6.83 -20.00
N PRO A 86 -18.23 7.13 -19.51
CA PRO A 86 -18.01 8.11 -18.44
C PRO A 86 -18.61 9.48 -18.76
N MET A 87 -19.35 10.06 -17.81
CA MET A 87 -19.98 11.38 -17.93
C MET A 87 -20.11 12.05 -16.56
N GLU A 88 -19.75 13.32 -16.46
CA GLU A 88 -19.83 14.11 -15.23
C GLU A 88 -21.28 14.34 -14.74
N SER A 89 -22.28 14.16 -15.62
CA SER A 89 -23.69 14.39 -15.32
C SER A 89 -24.48 13.12 -14.95
N ASP A 90 -23.88 11.93 -15.06
CA ASP A 90 -24.55 10.66 -14.76
C ASP A 90 -23.86 9.96 -13.58
N PRO A 91 -24.43 10.05 -12.36
CA PRO A 91 -23.91 9.43 -11.14
C PRO A 91 -23.61 7.93 -11.26
N ARG A 92 -24.33 7.21 -12.12
CA ARG A 92 -24.08 5.78 -12.37
C ARG A 92 -22.68 5.54 -12.93
N THR A 93 -22.18 6.47 -13.74
CA THR A 93 -20.81 6.37 -14.27
C THR A 93 -19.76 6.66 -13.20
N HIS A 94 -20.08 7.48 -12.19
CA HIS A 94 -19.20 7.72 -11.05
C HIS A 94 -19.06 6.44 -10.22
N GLN A 95 -20.18 5.75 -9.96
CA GLN A 95 -20.20 4.45 -9.29
C GLN A 95 -19.36 3.39 -10.04
N GLN A 96 -19.47 3.35 -11.38
CA GLN A 96 -18.66 2.46 -12.22
C GLN A 96 -17.16 2.76 -12.09
N ILE A 97 -16.77 4.04 -12.16
CA ILE A 97 -15.36 4.44 -12.11
C ILE A 97 -14.74 4.08 -10.77
N VAL A 98 -15.38 4.43 -9.65
CA VAL A 98 -14.82 4.12 -8.33
C VAL A 98 -14.67 2.62 -8.12
N TYR A 99 -15.65 1.82 -8.56
CA TYR A 99 -15.56 0.36 -8.49
C TYR A 99 -14.45 -0.20 -9.37
N ALA A 100 -14.37 0.22 -10.63
CA ALA A 100 -13.38 -0.27 -11.59
C ALA A 100 -11.94 0.04 -11.13
N VAL A 101 -11.68 1.28 -10.69
CA VAL A 101 -10.35 1.69 -10.22
C VAL A 101 -10.00 0.95 -8.92
N ALA A 102 -10.92 0.88 -7.95
CA ALA A 102 -10.68 0.17 -6.69
C ALA A 102 -10.36 -1.31 -6.89
N MET A 103 -11.15 -2.02 -7.71
CA MET A 103 -10.91 -3.44 -8.01
C MET A 103 -9.59 -3.64 -8.76
N SER A 104 -9.25 -2.74 -9.70
CA SER A 104 -7.97 -2.77 -10.41
C SER A 104 -6.77 -2.59 -9.48
N VAL A 105 -6.87 -1.69 -8.50
CA VAL A 105 -5.83 -1.48 -7.48
C VAL A 105 -5.70 -2.73 -6.60
N ILE A 106 -6.80 -3.25 -6.06
CA ILE A 106 -6.77 -4.42 -5.18
C ILE A 106 -6.18 -5.65 -5.89
N GLU A 107 -6.58 -5.93 -7.14
CA GLU A 107 -6.03 -7.06 -7.92
C GLU A 107 -4.51 -6.93 -8.14
N ARG A 108 -4.01 -5.71 -8.41
CA ARG A 108 -2.57 -5.48 -8.51
C ARG A 108 -1.86 -5.76 -7.19
N PHE A 109 -2.45 -5.37 -6.06
CA PHE A 109 -1.91 -5.71 -4.73
C PHE A 109 -1.85 -7.22 -4.50
N GLU A 110 -2.92 -7.95 -4.80
CA GLU A 110 -2.96 -9.42 -4.69
C GLU A 110 -1.85 -10.07 -5.50
N ARG A 111 -1.67 -9.62 -6.75
CA ARG A 111 -0.64 -10.10 -7.66
C ARG A 111 0.77 -9.88 -7.12
N PHE A 112 1.05 -8.68 -6.60
CA PHE A 112 2.39 -8.35 -6.13
C PHE A 112 2.70 -9.00 -4.79
N VAL A 113 1.79 -8.94 -3.82
CA VAL A 113 1.99 -9.57 -2.50
C VAL A 113 2.01 -11.10 -2.64
N GLY A 114 1.27 -11.66 -3.60
CA GLY A 114 1.22 -13.08 -3.89
C GLY A 114 0.20 -13.84 -3.06
N ARG A 115 -0.92 -13.22 -2.71
CA ARG A 115 -2.00 -13.85 -1.93
C ARG A 115 -3.33 -13.16 -2.19
N ARG A 116 -4.43 -13.88 -1.99
CA ARG A 116 -5.78 -13.31 -1.97
C ARG A 116 -5.90 -12.25 -0.88
N PHE A 117 -6.53 -11.14 -1.22
CA PHE A 117 -6.81 -10.02 -0.34
C PHE A 117 -8.19 -10.20 0.27
N ARG A 118 -8.31 -9.86 1.55
CA ARG A 118 -9.58 -9.91 2.29
C ARG A 118 -9.60 -8.77 3.29
N TRP A 119 -10.74 -8.12 3.48
CA TRP A 119 -10.90 -7.14 4.56
C TRP A 119 -10.99 -7.82 5.93
N ARG A 120 -10.78 -7.07 7.02
CA ARG A 120 -10.92 -7.64 8.37
C ARG A 120 -12.40 -7.96 8.64
N ALA A 121 -12.64 -9.10 9.28
CA ALA A 121 -13.98 -9.61 9.54
C ALA A 121 -14.86 -9.77 8.28
N GLU A 122 -14.24 -9.89 7.09
CA GLU A 122 -14.93 -10.09 5.80
C GLU A 122 -15.96 -9.00 5.48
N ARG A 123 -15.71 -7.78 5.95
CA ARG A 123 -16.60 -6.63 5.71
C ARG A 123 -16.02 -5.78 4.58
N GLN A 124 -16.78 -5.64 3.51
CA GLN A 124 -16.44 -4.85 2.32
C GLN A 124 -16.00 -3.42 2.66
N LEU A 125 -15.10 -2.87 1.84
CA LEU A 125 -14.81 -1.45 1.80
C LEU A 125 -15.97 -0.73 1.09
N ARG A 126 -16.46 0.35 1.71
CA ARG A 126 -17.50 1.18 1.08
C ARG A 126 -16.87 2.28 0.25
N LEU A 127 -17.39 2.51 -0.94
CA LEU A 127 -17.03 3.66 -1.77
C LEU A 127 -18.25 4.56 -1.87
N VAL A 128 -18.10 5.84 -1.51
CA VAL A 128 -19.21 6.81 -1.47
C VAL A 128 -18.89 7.96 -2.41
N PRO A 129 -19.31 7.89 -3.70
CA PRO A 129 -18.91 8.85 -4.74
C PRO A 129 -19.30 10.31 -4.48
N HIS A 130 -20.40 10.53 -3.75
CA HIS A 130 -20.95 11.86 -3.47
C HIS A 130 -21.11 12.08 -1.95
N ALA A 131 -20.06 11.80 -1.17
CA ALA A 131 -20.16 11.72 0.28
C ALA A 131 -20.48 13.07 0.96
N PHE A 132 -19.89 14.17 0.49
CA PHE A 132 -20.05 15.50 1.08
C PHE A 132 -19.72 16.62 0.08
N GLU A 133 -20.18 17.84 0.38
CA GLU A 133 -19.75 19.04 -0.36
C GLU A 133 -18.44 19.55 0.24
N GLY A 134 -17.35 19.48 -0.53
CA GLY A 134 -16.01 19.85 -0.08
C GLY A 134 -14.91 19.51 -1.08
N ARG A 135 -13.79 20.24 -0.99
CA ARG A 135 -12.59 20.05 -1.81
C ARG A 135 -11.69 18.97 -1.21
N ASN A 136 -12.20 17.75 -1.05
CA ASN A 136 -11.41 16.67 -0.46
C ASN A 136 -11.94 15.29 -0.85
N ALA A 137 -11.12 14.27 -0.70
CA ALA A 137 -11.50 12.87 -0.62
C ALA A 137 -10.63 12.22 0.46
N PHE A 138 -11.17 11.26 1.21
CA PHE A 138 -10.39 10.59 2.25
C PHE A 138 -10.93 9.20 2.57
N PHE A 139 -10.03 8.31 2.99
CA PHE A 139 -10.38 7.06 3.67
C PHE A 139 -10.68 7.29 5.15
N ASP A 140 -11.84 6.79 5.60
CA ASP A 140 -12.25 6.76 7.00
C ASP A 140 -12.16 5.33 7.57
N PRO A 141 -11.21 5.05 8.49
CA PRO A 141 -11.06 3.75 9.13
C PRO A 141 -12.27 3.30 9.95
N GLY A 142 -12.99 4.21 10.61
CA GLY A 142 -14.12 3.90 11.48
C GLY A 142 -15.36 3.51 10.68
N ARG A 143 -15.65 4.25 9.60
CA ARG A 143 -16.73 3.93 8.67
C ARG A 143 -16.35 2.82 7.69
N ARG A 144 -15.04 2.58 7.52
CA ARG A 144 -14.44 1.70 6.49
C ARG A 144 -14.97 2.09 5.12
N ALA A 145 -14.84 3.37 4.84
CA ALA A 145 -15.37 3.99 3.65
C ALA A 145 -14.34 4.93 3.05
N VAL A 146 -14.25 4.95 1.74
CA VAL A 146 -13.64 6.06 1.01
C VAL A 146 -14.75 7.04 0.68
N LEU A 147 -14.59 8.27 1.14
CA LEU A 147 -15.57 9.34 1.03
C LEU A 147 -15.06 10.36 0.02
N PHE A 148 -15.79 10.53 -1.08
CA PHE A 148 -15.42 11.46 -2.13
C PHE A 148 -16.26 12.74 -2.03
N GLY A 149 -15.57 13.88 -1.94
CA GLY A 149 -16.20 15.19 -1.96
C GLY A 149 -16.49 15.69 -3.38
N TYR A 150 -17.41 16.63 -3.48
CA TYR A 150 -17.64 17.41 -4.69
C TYR A 150 -17.72 18.89 -4.36
N TYR A 151 -17.33 19.75 -5.31
CA TYR A 151 -17.25 21.19 -5.08
C TYR A 151 -17.40 21.97 -6.38
N ARG A 152 -17.56 23.29 -6.27
CA ARG A 152 -17.54 24.19 -7.41
C ARG A 152 -16.12 24.68 -7.70
N ALA A 153 -15.68 24.50 -8.94
CA ALA A 153 -14.43 25.06 -9.45
C ALA A 153 -14.38 26.57 -9.17
N ASP A 154 -13.17 27.08 -8.94
CA ASP A 154 -12.98 28.50 -8.63
C ASP A 154 -13.58 29.41 -9.72
N ARG A 155 -14.10 30.57 -9.31
CA ARG A 155 -14.75 31.49 -10.25
C ARG A 155 -13.77 32.30 -11.09
N HIS A 156 -12.56 32.51 -10.58
CA HIS A 156 -11.54 33.36 -11.17
C HIS A 156 -10.38 32.53 -11.71
N ASP A 157 -10.07 31.40 -11.07
CA ASP A 157 -9.04 30.46 -11.54
C ASP A 157 -9.51 28.98 -11.56
N PRO A 158 -10.44 28.62 -12.46
CA PRO A 158 -10.90 27.22 -12.61
C PRO A 158 -9.90 26.31 -13.34
N GLY A 159 -8.77 26.85 -13.78
CA GLY A 159 -7.87 26.21 -14.74
C GLY A 159 -8.58 25.81 -16.04
N PRO A 160 -8.52 24.53 -16.47
CA PRO A 160 -9.17 24.08 -17.71
C PRO A 160 -10.69 23.92 -17.62
N ASN A 161 -11.28 24.09 -16.42
CA ASN A 161 -12.71 23.92 -16.18
C ASN A 161 -13.51 25.21 -16.43
N LEU A 162 -14.85 25.09 -16.47
CA LEU A 162 -15.71 26.27 -16.47
C LEU A 162 -15.79 26.88 -15.05
N PRO A 163 -15.79 28.22 -14.91
CA PRO A 163 -16.04 28.88 -13.63
C PRO A 163 -17.30 28.35 -12.93
N GLY A 164 -17.17 27.84 -11.71
CA GLY A 164 -18.30 27.31 -10.94
C GLY A 164 -18.86 25.95 -11.39
N GLN A 165 -18.20 25.27 -12.34
CA GLN A 165 -18.48 23.87 -12.70
C GLN A 165 -18.39 22.99 -11.45
N VAL A 166 -19.29 22.02 -11.33
CA VAL A 166 -19.18 21.02 -10.26
C VAL A 166 -18.09 20.02 -10.64
N ILE A 167 -17.13 19.84 -9.75
CA ILE A 167 -16.02 18.90 -9.84
C ILE A 167 -16.27 17.77 -8.85
N PHE A 168 -16.06 16.54 -9.28
CA PHE A 168 -16.26 15.34 -8.48
C PHE A 168 -14.92 14.62 -8.31
N THR A 169 -14.44 14.51 -7.07
CA THR A 169 -13.16 13.85 -6.79
C THR A 169 -13.18 12.36 -7.15
N CYS A 170 -14.36 11.72 -7.09
CA CYS A 170 -14.58 10.32 -7.48
C CYS A 170 -14.38 10.01 -8.97
N LEU A 171 -14.27 11.05 -9.82
CA LEU A 171 -13.99 10.89 -11.25
C LEU A 171 -12.50 10.83 -11.58
N SER A 172 -11.63 11.19 -10.62
CA SER A 172 -10.19 11.08 -10.78
C SER A 172 -9.72 9.67 -10.42
N SER A 173 -9.12 8.96 -11.39
CA SER A 173 -8.51 7.65 -11.12
C SER A 173 -7.41 7.73 -10.07
N ASP A 174 -6.68 8.84 -10.07
CA ASP A 174 -5.53 9.07 -9.20
C ASP A 174 -5.99 9.18 -7.75
N ILE A 175 -7.01 10.01 -7.49
CA ILE A 175 -7.61 10.17 -6.16
C ILE A 175 -8.22 8.85 -5.69
N VAL A 176 -8.99 8.15 -6.55
CA VAL A 176 -9.57 6.86 -6.16
C VAL A 176 -8.48 5.84 -5.81
N ALA A 177 -7.42 5.74 -6.61
CA ALA A 177 -6.32 4.81 -6.36
C ALA A 177 -5.54 5.15 -5.09
N HIS A 178 -5.31 6.44 -4.84
CA HIS A 178 -4.66 6.96 -3.62
C HIS A 178 -5.47 6.58 -2.37
N GLU A 179 -6.76 6.92 -2.33
CA GLU A 179 -7.61 6.66 -1.16
C GLU A 179 -7.88 5.18 -0.89
N VAL A 180 -8.06 4.38 -1.95
CA VAL A 180 -8.18 2.93 -1.80
C VAL A 180 -6.87 2.34 -1.25
N THR A 181 -5.73 2.93 -1.58
CA THR A 181 -4.44 2.49 -1.03
C THR A 181 -4.36 2.75 0.47
N HIS A 182 -4.85 3.87 0.99
CA HIS A 182 -4.96 4.09 2.44
C HIS A 182 -5.76 2.98 3.13
N ALA A 183 -6.90 2.59 2.55
CA ALA A 183 -7.70 1.50 3.08
C ALA A 183 -6.92 0.17 3.11
N ILE A 184 -6.19 -0.15 2.03
CA ILE A 184 -5.36 -1.34 1.92
C ILE A 184 -4.23 -1.32 2.96
N VAL A 185 -3.51 -0.20 3.10
CA VAL A 185 -2.43 -0.02 4.08
C VAL A 185 -2.96 -0.21 5.49
N HIS A 186 -4.06 0.44 5.85
CA HIS A 186 -4.68 0.28 7.16
C HIS A 186 -5.09 -1.19 7.45
N ARG A 187 -5.53 -1.92 6.43
CA ARG A 187 -5.84 -3.35 6.53
C ARG A 187 -4.61 -4.22 6.80
N ILE A 188 -3.46 -3.93 6.18
CA ILE A 188 -2.24 -4.75 6.28
C ILE A 188 -1.27 -4.29 7.39
N ARG A 189 -1.27 -3.00 7.72
CA ARG A 189 -0.41 -2.32 8.69
C ARG A 189 -1.23 -1.26 9.46
N PRO A 190 -2.10 -1.69 10.39
CA PRO A 190 -3.01 -0.77 11.07
C PRO A 190 -2.28 0.34 11.85
N TYR A 191 -1.12 0.01 12.40
CA TYR A 191 -0.32 0.93 13.20
C TYR A 191 0.48 1.95 12.37
N PHE A 192 0.40 1.92 11.04
CA PHE A 192 0.94 2.99 10.20
C PHE A 192 0.02 4.22 10.16
N MET A 193 -1.04 4.21 10.98
CA MET A 193 -1.84 5.37 11.31
C MET A 193 -1.40 6.04 12.63
N GLU A 194 -0.52 5.39 13.41
CA GLU A 194 -0.01 5.94 14.68
C GLU A 194 1.25 6.77 14.36
N PRO A 195 1.23 8.11 14.51
CA PRO A 195 2.34 8.98 14.13
C PRO A 195 3.49 8.85 15.14
N THR A 196 4.23 7.76 15.09
CA THR A 196 5.28 7.43 16.05
C THR A 196 6.64 8.06 15.71
N ASN A 197 6.79 8.55 14.48
CA ASN A 197 7.91 9.35 14.01
C ASN A 197 7.51 10.12 12.72
N LEU A 198 8.41 10.95 12.18
CA LEU A 198 8.23 11.75 10.96
C LEU A 198 7.90 10.93 9.70
N ASP A 199 8.43 9.72 9.59
CA ASP A 199 8.38 8.89 8.40
C ASP A 199 7.09 8.05 8.31
N VAL A 200 6.40 7.76 9.41
CA VAL A 200 5.26 6.82 9.40
C VAL A 200 4.14 7.32 8.49
N LEU A 201 3.70 8.57 8.70
CA LEU A 201 2.66 9.19 7.89
C LEU A 201 3.19 9.52 6.49
N ALA A 202 4.42 10.01 6.39
CA ALA A 202 5.05 10.32 5.10
C ALA A 202 5.19 9.09 4.19
N TRP A 203 5.50 7.92 4.75
CA TRP A 203 5.54 6.66 4.03
C TRP A 203 4.14 6.26 3.56
N HIS A 204 3.12 6.48 4.40
CA HIS A 204 1.74 6.20 4.04
C HIS A 204 1.32 7.00 2.81
N GLU A 205 1.55 8.31 2.81
CA GLU A 205 1.31 9.21 1.67
C GLU A 205 2.13 8.82 0.44
N ALA A 206 3.45 8.64 0.61
CA ALA A 206 4.34 8.28 -0.48
C ALA A 206 3.89 6.99 -1.17
N PHE A 207 3.42 6.02 -0.40
CA PHE A 207 2.98 4.75 -0.95
C PHE A 207 1.67 4.88 -1.73
N ALA A 208 0.70 5.65 -1.22
CA ALA A 208 -0.53 5.95 -1.94
C ALA A 208 -0.26 6.68 -3.26
N ASP A 209 0.65 7.66 -3.25
CA ASP A 209 1.11 8.37 -4.45
C ASP A 209 1.80 7.45 -5.46
N LEU A 210 2.68 6.56 -5.00
CA LEU A 210 3.34 5.58 -5.87
C LEU A 210 2.34 4.64 -6.54
N VAL A 211 1.35 4.15 -5.80
CA VAL A 211 0.31 3.29 -6.37
C VAL A 211 -0.50 4.05 -7.41
N ALA A 212 -0.93 5.29 -7.12
CA ALA A 212 -1.67 6.13 -8.05
C ALA A 212 -0.86 6.45 -9.32
N LEU A 213 0.38 6.93 -9.19
CA LEU A 213 1.25 7.25 -10.33
C LEU A 213 1.57 6.03 -11.18
N PHE A 214 1.88 4.88 -10.57
CA PHE A 214 2.13 3.66 -11.33
C PHE A 214 0.84 3.02 -11.87
N HIS A 215 -0.34 3.43 -11.41
CA HIS A 215 -1.63 3.06 -12.00
C HIS A 215 -1.81 3.63 -13.41
N HIS A 216 -1.21 4.80 -13.70
CA HIS A 216 -1.18 5.37 -15.06
C HIS A 216 -0.65 4.41 -16.12
N PHE A 217 0.30 3.54 -15.76
CA PHE A 217 0.91 2.56 -16.65
C PHE A 217 0.03 1.33 -16.92
N VAL A 218 -1.10 1.18 -16.21
CA VAL A 218 -2.15 0.19 -16.58
C VAL A 218 -2.76 0.55 -17.93
N HIS A 219 -2.86 1.85 -18.23
CA HIS A 219 -3.48 2.34 -19.44
C HIS A 219 -2.49 2.36 -20.61
N ARG A 220 -2.28 1.21 -21.25
CA ARG A 220 -1.31 1.06 -22.36
C ARG A 220 -1.45 2.12 -23.45
N ASP A 221 -2.69 2.47 -23.82
CA ASP A 221 -2.94 3.51 -24.86
C ASP A 221 -2.42 4.89 -24.46
N VAL A 222 -2.47 5.21 -23.16
CA VAL A 222 -1.93 6.45 -22.60
C VAL A 222 -0.41 6.43 -22.67
N VAL A 223 0.22 5.30 -22.32
CA VAL A 223 1.68 5.13 -22.41
C VAL A 223 2.17 5.21 -23.87
N VAL A 224 1.49 4.56 -24.81
CA VAL A 224 1.80 4.63 -26.25
C VAL A 224 1.74 6.08 -26.74
N ARG A 225 0.72 6.85 -26.32
CA ARG A 225 0.60 8.26 -26.67
C ARG A 225 1.71 9.10 -26.05
N ALA A 226 2.06 8.86 -24.78
CA ALA A 226 3.15 9.55 -24.11
C ALA A 226 4.46 9.33 -24.87
N VAL A 227 4.82 8.07 -25.15
CA VAL A 227 6.01 7.69 -25.92
C VAL A 227 6.02 8.33 -27.31
N THR A 228 4.88 8.37 -28.00
CA THR A 228 4.76 9.02 -29.31
C THR A 228 5.03 10.52 -29.23
N THR A 229 4.47 11.18 -28.20
CA THR A 229 4.53 12.64 -28.05
C THR A 229 5.91 13.10 -27.60
N THR A 230 6.59 12.31 -26.78
CA THR A 230 7.91 12.64 -26.25
C THR A 230 9.07 12.00 -27.02
N ALA A 231 8.78 11.33 -28.15
CA ALA A 231 9.75 10.59 -28.94
C ALA A 231 10.58 9.60 -28.10
N GLY A 232 9.92 8.89 -27.17
CA GLY A 232 10.55 7.90 -26.29
C GLY A 232 11.12 8.44 -24.98
N ASP A 233 11.22 9.76 -24.79
CA ASP A 233 11.67 10.35 -23.53
C ASP A 233 10.48 10.61 -22.58
N ILE A 234 10.02 9.59 -21.86
CA ILE A 234 8.84 9.71 -20.98
C ILE A 234 9.06 10.66 -19.80
N GLY A 235 10.31 11.03 -19.48
CA GLY A 235 10.62 12.03 -18.46
C GLY A 235 10.05 13.42 -18.78
N ARG A 236 9.68 13.66 -20.05
CA ARG A 236 9.02 14.89 -20.52
C ARG A 236 7.50 14.80 -20.53
N SER A 237 6.92 13.72 -19.99
CA SER A 237 5.48 13.49 -20.04
C SER A 237 4.82 13.88 -18.73
N ASP A 238 4.19 15.05 -18.71
CA ASP A 238 3.41 15.49 -17.55
C ASP A 238 2.24 14.53 -17.28
N ALA A 239 1.69 13.89 -18.32
CA ALA A 239 0.55 12.98 -18.19
C ALA A 239 0.87 11.74 -17.32
N LEU A 240 2.11 11.25 -17.35
CA LEU A 240 2.49 10.07 -16.59
C LEU A 240 3.08 10.39 -15.21
N LEU A 241 3.56 11.63 -15.00
CA LEU A 241 4.42 12.01 -13.86
C LEU A 241 3.79 13.04 -12.91
N GLU A 242 2.51 13.37 -13.08
CA GLU A 242 1.77 14.29 -12.22
C GLU A 242 0.44 13.68 -11.75
N LEU A 243 0.02 14.01 -10.52
CA LEU A 243 -1.19 13.49 -9.89
C LEU A 243 -2.32 14.54 -9.84
N ALA A 244 -3.55 14.09 -10.11
CA ALA A 244 -4.79 14.82 -9.85
C ALA A 244 -4.79 16.26 -10.41
N LYS A 245 -4.45 16.41 -11.69
CA LYS A 245 -4.28 17.72 -12.36
C LYS A 245 -5.53 18.58 -12.32
N GLU A 246 -6.69 18.02 -12.64
CA GLU A 246 -7.95 18.75 -12.60
C GLU A 246 -8.25 19.30 -11.19
N PHE A 247 -7.98 18.51 -10.15
CA PHE A 247 -8.19 18.93 -8.76
C PHE A 247 -7.24 20.08 -8.38
N GLY A 248 -5.94 19.94 -8.65
CA GLY A 248 -4.98 21.01 -8.37
C GLY A 248 -5.29 22.31 -9.11
N HIS A 249 -5.66 22.23 -10.40
CA HIS A 249 -6.01 23.43 -11.17
C HIS A 249 -7.33 24.08 -10.73
N SER A 250 -8.39 23.29 -10.50
CA SER A 250 -9.73 23.84 -10.22
C SER A 250 -9.89 24.42 -8.81
N THR A 251 -8.93 24.16 -7.93
CA THR A 251 -8.86 24.75 -6.58
C THR A 251 -8.14 26.10 -6.55
N GLY A 252 -7.61 26.58 -7.68
CA GLY A 252 -6.89 27.86 -7.80
C GLY A 252 -5.39 27.77 -7.51
N ARG A 253 -4.80 26.56 -7.44
CA ARG A 253 -3.34 26.38 -7.28
C ARG A 253 -2.57 26.57 -8.59
N GLY A 254 -3.23 26.54 -9.75
CA GLY A 254 -2.59 26.71 -11.06
C GLY A 254 -1.61 25.60 -11.48
N ALA A 255 -1.49 24.50 -10.71
CA ALA A 255 -0.69 23.32 -11.03
C ALA A 255 -1.39 22.01 -10.59
N ALA A 256 -0.82 20.86 -10.95
CA ALA A 256 -1.25 19.55 -10.43
C ALA A 256 -1.13 19.48 -8.90
N LEU A 257 -1.88 18.57 -8.27
CA LEU A 257 -1.82 18.43 -6.80
C LEU A 257 -0.41 18.06 -6.35
N ARG A 258 0.22 17.12 -7.07
CA ARG A 258 1.61 16.69 -6.84
C ARG A 258 2.29 16.44 -8.17
N SER A 259 3.58 16.78 -8.27
CA SER A 259 4.43 16.51 -9.42
C SER A 259 5.71 15.82 -8.97
N VAL A 260 6.08 14.77 -9.70
CA VAL A 260 7.35 14.05 -9.49
C VAL A 260 8.52 14.84 -10.08
N LEU A 261 8.25 15.69 -11.08
CA LEU A 261 9.24 16.49 -11.78
C LEU A 261 9.64 17.74 -10.97
N GLY A 262 10.88 18.19 -11.16
CA GLY A 262 11.37 19.45 -10.61
C GLY A 262 11.71 19.43 -9.11
N THR A 263 11.63 18.28 -8.44
CA THR A 263 12.13 18.14 -7.07
C THR A 263 13.65 18.04 -7.08
N LEU A 264 14.33 18.95 -6.38
CA LEU A 264 15.78 18.89 -6.22
C LEU A 264 16.17 17.60 -5.50
N ALA A 265 17.04 16.81 -6.12
CA ALA A 265 17.58 15.58 -5.55
C ALA A 265 18.74 15.92 -4.60
N THR A 266 18.42 16.46 -3.42
CA THR A 266 19.42 16.83 -2.41
C THR A 266 19.04 16.32 -1.01
N PRO A 267 20.00 15.88 -0.19
CA PRO A 267 19.75 15.45 1.18
C PRO A 267 19.08 16.53 2.05
N GLU A 268 19.47 17.79 1.87
CA GLU A 268 19.00 18.91 2.69
C GLU A 268 17.48 19.12 2.55
N ARG A 269 16.92 18.83 1.37
CA ARG A 269 15.47 18.93 1.15
C ARG A 269 14.71 17.87 1.95
N PHE A 270 15.21 16.64 1.96
CA PHE A 270 14.58 15.56 2.72
C PHE A 270 14.73 15.79 4.23
N GLU A 271 15.86 16.32 4.69
CA GLU A 271 16.07 16.68 6.10
C GLU A 271 15.14 17.81 6.56
N ALA A 272 14.88 18.81 5.70
CA ALA A 272 13.99 19.93 6.01
C ALA A 272 12.49 19.57 5.94
N ALA A 273 12.11 18.51 5.21
CA ALA A 273 10.72 18.11 5.02
C ALA A 273 10.19 17.40 6.28
N THR A 274 9.37 18.12 7.06
CA THR A 274 8.71 17.62 8.27
C THR A 274 7.24 17.25 8.04
N GLU A 275 6.60 17.89 7.06
CA GLU A 275 5.22 17.64 6.69
C GLU A 275 5.12 16.30 5.92
N PRO A 276 4.16 15.40 6.26
CA PRO A 276 4.05 14.07 5.66
C PRO A 276 4.03 14.04 4.13
N HIS A 277 3.26 14.92 3.48
CA HIS A 277 3.15 14.95 2.02
C HIS A 277 4.47 15.39 1.37
N GLU A 278 5.08 16.47 1.85
CA GLU A 278 6.36 16.99 1.35
C GLU A 278 7.50 15.98 1.51
N ARG A 279 7.56 15.33 2.67
CA ARG A 279 8.56 14.32 2.98
C ARG A 279 8.33 13.06 2.14
N GLY A 280 7.07 12.64 2.00
CA GLY A 280 6.67 11.52 1.14
C GLY A 280 7.02 11.76 -0.33
N ALA A 281 6.80 12.97 -0.83
CA ALA A 281 7.14 13.36 -2.21
C ALA A 281 8.63 13.22 -2.52
N CYS A 282 9.52 13.41 -1.54
CA CYS A 282 10.95 13.16 -1.72
C CYS A 282 11.25 11.68 -2.00
N PHE A 283 10.56 10.76 -1.32
CA PHE A 283 10.67 9.33 -1.58
C PHE A 283 10.08 8.94 -2.93
N VAL A 284 8.88 9.44 -3.25
CA VAL A 284 8.22 9.22 -4.56
C VAL A 284 9.16 9.63 -5.70
N ALA A 285 9.80 10.81 -5.58
CA ALA A 285 10.73 11.30 -6.57
C ALA A 285 11.97 10.40 -6.73
N ALA A 286 12.56 9.89 -5.64
CA ALA A 286 13.66 8.91 -5.76
C ALA A 286 13.25 7.62 -6.48
N VAL A 287 12.05 7.09 -6.21
CA VAL A 287 11.56 5.90 -6.92
C VAL A 287 11.41 6.18 -8.42
N PHE A 288 10.93 7.37 -8.78
CA PHE A 288 10.76 7.74 -10.18
C PHE A 288 12.07 8.09 -10.90
N ASP A 289 13.05 8.68 -10.22
CA ASP A 289 14.41 8.83 -10.77
C ASP A 289 14.95 7.45 -11.15
N ALA A 290 14.83 6.48 -10.25
CA ALA A 290 15.25 5.12 -10.50
C ALA A 290 14.46 4.42 -11.62
N TYR A 291 13.15 4.67 -11.69
CA TYR A 291 12.30 4.19 -12.77
C TYR A 291 12.74 4.75 -14.13
N LEU A 292 12.96 6.06 -14.23
CA LEU A 292 13.34 6.73 -15.47
C LEU A 292 14.71 6.26 -15.97
N ASP A 293 15.69 6.15 -15.07
CA ASP A 293 17.01 5.62 -15.39
C ASP A 293 16.93 4.18 -15.90
N ARG A 294 16.16 3.33 -15.20
CA ARG A 294 15.97 1.94 -15.60
C ARG A 294 15.22 1.81 -16.92
N TYR A 295 14.19 2.62 -17.12
CA TYR A 295 13.44 2.69 -18.37
C TYR A 295 14.36 3.06 -19.54
N GLN A 296 15.15 4.13 -19.41
CA GLN A 296 16.09 4.57 -20.45
C GLN A 296 17.10 3.47 -20.80
N ALA A 297 17.66 2.80 -19.78
CA ALA A 297 18.55 1.66 -20.00
C ALA A 297 17.86 0.50 -20.74
N SER A 298 16.59 0.23 -20.43
CA SER A 298 15.83 -0.88 -21.00
C SER A 298 15.44 -0.70 -22.46
N ILE A 299 15.34 0.55 -22.95
CA ILE A 299 15.01 0.85 -24.34
C ILE A 299 16.25 1.13 -25.21
N ALA A 300 17.43 1.23 -24.60
CA ALA A 300 18.64 1.63 -25.31
C ALA A 300 19.01 0.71 -26.48
N ASP A 301 18.71 -0.59 -26.38
CA ASP A 301 18.86 -1.53 -27.49
C ASP A 301 17.85 -1.28 -28.61
N LEU A 302 16.59 -1.01 -28.28
CA LEU A 302 15.54 -0.65 -29.24
C LEU A 302 15.93 0.61 -30.03
N LEU A 303 16.43 1.62 -29.31
CA LEU A 303 16.89 2.86 -29.93
C LEU A 303 18.08 2.60 -30.85
N ARG A 304 19.07 1.80 -30.43
CA ARG A 304 20.19 1.42 -31.31
C ARG A 304 19.73 0.64 -32.55
N ILE A 305 18.81 -0.31 -32.39
CA ILE A 305 18.25 -1.08 -33.52
C ILE A 305 17.58 -0.12 -34.51
N ALA A 306 16.75 0.81 -34.03
CA ALA A 306 16.02 1.75 -34.87
C ALA A 306 16.89 2.80 -35.57
N THR A 307 18.11 3.02 -35.07
CA THR A 307 18.99 4.11 -35.51
C THR A 307 20.27 3.62 -36.20
N GLY A 308 20.37 2.32 -36.49
CA GLY A 308 21.58 1.73 -37.08
C GLY A 308 22.80 1.76 -36.15
N GLY A 309 22.57 1.74 -34.84
CA GLY A 309 23.61 1.62 -33.80
C GLY A 309 23.97 2.92 -33.09
N THR A 310 23.52 4.09 -33.55
CA THR A 310 23.91 5.38 -32.94
C THR A 310 23.22 5.63 -31.60
N GLY A 311 22.03 5.07 -31.40
CA GLY A 311 21.16 5.36 -30.25
C GLY A 311 20.50 6.75 -30.30
N VAL A 312 20.79 7.54 -31.35
CA VAL A 312 20.25 8.90 -31.52
C VAL A 312 19.13 8.85 -32.54
N LEU A 313 17.91 9.12 -32.06
CA LEU A 313 16.72 9.11 -32.90
C LEU A 313 16.78 10.24 -33.95
N PRO A 314 16.47 9.94 -35.24
CA PRO A 314 16.34 10.99 -36.24
C PRO A 314 15.16 11.91 -35.90
N PRO A 315 15.20 13.18 -36.34
CA PRO A 315 14.07 14.08 -36.17
C PRO A 315 12.83 13.52 -36.88
N GLY A 316 11.67 13.60 -36.23
CA GLY A 316 10.40 13.14 -36.78
C GLY A 316 9.64 12.20 -35.85
N ARG A 317 8.62 11.54 -36.39
CA ARG A 317 7.82 10.57 -35.63
C ARG A 317 8.52 9.22 -35.60
N LEU A 318 8.44 8.56 -34.46
CA LEU A 318 8.88 7.17 -34.32
C LEU A 318 7.96 6.22 -35.09
N HIS A 319 8.54 5.14 -35.61
CA HIS A 319 7.76 4.07 -36.22
C HIS A 319 6.78 3.48 -35.18
N PRO A 320 5.51 3.20 -35.54
CA PRO A 320 4.52 2.68 -34.59
C PRO A 320 4.98 1.44 -33.82
N ASP A 321 5.65 0.51 -34.49
CA ASP A 321 6.18 -0.70 -33.83
C ASP A 321 7.25 -0.39 -32.78
N LEU A 322 8.11 0.61 -33.04
CA LEU A 322 9.09 1.06 -32.05
C LEU A 322 8.38 1.70 -30.86
N VAL A 323 7.38 2.55 -31.11
CA VAL A 323 6.55 3.15 -30.05
C VAL A 323 5.93 2.06 -29.18
N HIS A 324 5.32 1.04 -29.78
CA HIS A 324 4.69 -0.04 -29.04
C HIS A 324 5.70 -0.82 -28.19
N ARG A 325 6.87 -1.16 -28.73
CA ARG A 325 7.91 -1.87 -27.97
C ARG A 325 8.49 -1.03 -26.82
N VAL A 326 8.69 0.27 -27.06
CA VAL A 326 9.14 1.21 -26.03
C VAL A 326 8.09 1.36 -24.93
N ALA A 327 6.80 1.44 -25.31
CA ALA A 327 5.70 1.46 -24.34
C ALA A 327 5.61 0.16 -23.52
N ASP A 328 5.84 -1.00 -24.14
CA ASP A 328 5.84 -2.29 -23.44
C ASP A 328 6.96 -2.36 -22.39
N GLU A 329 8.18 -1.86 -22.69
CA GLU A 329 9.25 -1.75 -21.69
C GLU A 329 8.91 -0.72 -20.60
N ALA A 330 8.27 0.40 -20.91
CA ALA A 330 7.80 1.35 -19.89
C ALA A 330 6.84 0.68 -18.89
N VAL A 331 5.78 0.03 -19.40
CA VAL A 331 4.80 -0.68 -18.56
C VAL A 331 5.46 -1.77 -17.73
N LYS A 332 6.35 -2.57 -18.33
CA LYS A 332 7.05 -3.66 -17.65
C LYS A 332 7.96 -3.17 -16.52
N ASN A 333 8.72 -2.08 -16.73
CA ASN A 333 9.57 -1.53 -15.67
C ASN A 333 8.71 -0.90 -14.55
N ALA A 334 7.60 -0.24 -14.89
CA ALA A 334 6.66 0.31 -13.91
C ALA A 334 6.06 -0.81 -13.04
N ASP A 335 5.53 -1.88 -13.65
CA ASP A 335 5.00 -3.05 -12.94
C ASP A 335 6.07 -3.70 -12.05
N ARG A 336 7.31 -3.83 -12.56
CA ARG A 336 8.40 -4.47 -11.82
C ARG A 336 8.84 -3.66 -10.61
N LEU A 337 8.93 -2.33 -10.72
CA LEU A 337 9.35 -1.44 -9.64
C LEU A 337 8.26 -1.27 -8.59
N LEU A 338 7.00 -1.01 -8.99
CA LEU A 338 5.87 -1.00 -8.06
C LEU A 338 5.77 -2.34 -7.32
N GLY A 339 5.94 -3.46 -8.05
CA GLY A 339 5.97 -4.79 -7.44
C GLY A 339 7.08 -4.99 -6.41
N MET A 340 8.24 -4.33 -6.53
CA MET A 340 9.27 -4.32 -5.47
C MET A 340 8.79 -3.60 -4.22
N VAL A 341 8.21 -2.42 -4.40
CA VAL A 341 7.71 -1.58 -3.30
C VAL A 341 6.57 -2.27 -2.56
N VAL A 342 5.58 -2.79 -3.28
CA VAL A 342 4.41 -3.47 -2.68
C VAL A 342 4.81 -4.74 -1.92
N ARG A 343 5.71 -5.57 -2.49
CA ARG A 343 6.19 -6.80 -1.81
C ARG A 343 6.94 -6.52 -0.51
N ALA A 344 7.54 -5.34 -0.39
CA ALA A 344 8.28 -4.93 0.80
C ALA A 344 7.39 -4.88 2.04
N PHE A 345 6.05 -4.75 1.92
CA PHE A 345 5.16 -4.68 3.07
C PHE A 345 5.34 -5.84 4.04
N ASP A 346 5.45 -7.08 3.56
CA ASP A 346 5.69 -8.25 4.43
C ASP A 346 7.08 -8.28 5.06
N TYR A 347 7.97 -7.39 4.64
CA TYR A 347 9.35 -7.22 5.11
C TYR A 347 9.53 -5.90 5.89
N LEU A 348 8.46 -5.13 6.10
CA LEU A 348 8.46 -3.94 6.95
C LEU A 348 8.27 -4.31 8.42
N PRO A 349 8.76 -3.48 9.36
CA PRO A 349 8.37 -3.58 10.76
C PRO A 349 6.85 -3.39 10.92
N VAL A 350 6.30 -3.95 12.00
CA VAL A 350 4.85 -3.89 12.28
C VAL A 350 4.43 -2.48 12.75
N VAL A 351 5.35 -1.73 13.35
CA VAL A 351 5.16 -0.41 13.96
C VAL A 351 6.36 0.48 13.62
N ASP A 352 6.22 1.80 13.73
CA ASP A 352 7.35 2.75 13.76
C ASP A 352 8.30 2.59 12.55
N VAL A 353 7.71 2.50 11.36
CA VAL A 353 8.44 2.39 10.10
C VAL A 353 9.21 3.68 9.82
N THR A 354 10.41 3.54 9.27
CA THR A 354 11.24 4.64 8.74
C THR A 354 11.50 4.41 7.26
N PHE A 355 11.84 5.46 6.50
CA PHE A 355 12.23 5.29 5.10
C PHE A 355 13.48 4.41 4.94
N GLY A 356 14.38 4.42 5.93
CA GLY A 356 15.49 3.47 6.01
C GLY A 356 15.01 2.01 6.07
N ASP A 357 13.99 1.72 6.90
CA ASP A 357 13.38 0.38 6.96
C ASP A 357 12.72 -0.01 5.65
N VAL A 358 12.09 0.95 4.96
CA VAL A 358 11.47 0.73 3.64
C VAL A 358 12.50 0.31 2.61
N VAL A 359 13.63 1.02 2.51
CA VAL A 359 14.74 0.67 1.59
C VAL A 359 15.23 -0.75 1.88
N ARG A 360 15.47 -1.08 3.16
CA ARG A 360 15.91 -2.43 3.55
C ARG A 360 14.87 -3.50 3.21
N ALA A 361 13.60 -3.24 3.46
CA ALA A 361 12.51 -4.17 3.15
C ALA A 361 12.40 -4.44 1.65
N ILE A 362 12.50 -3.39 0.81
CA ILE A 362 12.48 -3.51 -0.65
C ILE A 362 13.66 -4.38 -1.12
N VAL A 363 14.87 -4.06 -0.69
CA VAL A 363 16.08 -4.80 -1.09
C VAL A 363 16.03 -6.25 -0.63
N THR A 364 15.60 -6.50 0.61
CA THR A 364 15.50 -7.86 1.15
C THR A 364 14.47 -8.69 0.39
N ALA A 365 13.26 -8.16 0.20
CA ALA A 365 12.17 -8.87 -0.47
C ALA A 365 12.51 -9.18 -1.93
N ASP A 366 13.15 -8.23 -2.62
CA ASP A 366 13.51 -8.41 -4.02
C ASP A 366 14.72 -9.35 -4.20
N ARG A 367 15.76 -9.23 -3.36
CA ARG A 367 16.93 -10.12 -3.38
C ARG A 367 16.54 -11.58 -3.15
N ALA A 368 15.56 -11.85 -2.30
CA ALA A 368 15.06 -13.20 -2.04
C ALA A 368 14.48 -13.88 -3.30
N LEU A 369 14.02 -13.10 -4.29
CA LEU A 369 13.36 -13.58 -5.50
C LEU A 369 14.23 -13.39 -6.76
N PHE A 370 15.12 -12.40 -6.75
CA PHE A 370 15.96 -11.99 -7.88
C PHE A 370 17.40 -11.73 -7.42
N PRO A 371 18.13 -12.76 -6.94
CA PRO A 371 19.42 -12.57 -6.26
C PRO A 371 20.47 -11.84 -7.11
N ASP A 372 20.50 -12.08 -8.42
CA ASP A 372 21.54 -11.56 -9.32
C ASP A 372 21.34 -10.09 -9.72
N ASP A 373 20.14 -9.53 -9.52
CA ASP A 373 19.76 -8.19 -10.00
C ASP A 373 20.25 -7.90 -11.43
N SER A 374 20.01 -8.81 -12.38
CA SER A 374 20.53 -8.68 -13.75
C SER A 374 20.08 -7.40 -14.47
N GLY A 375 19.03 -6.74 -13.99
CA GLY A 375 18.55 -5.45 -14.50
C GLY A 375 19.07 -4.23 -13.75
N ASN A 376 19.87 -4.42 -12.69
CA ASN A 376 20.34 -3.38 -11.77
C ASN A 376 19.20 -2.53 -11.16
N LEU A 377 18.03 -3.13 -10.92
CA LEU A 377 16.88 -2.40 -10.38
C LEU A 377 17.10 -1.97 -8.95
N ARG A 378 17.65 -2.85 -8.09
CA ARG A 378 17.92 -2.52 -6.70
C ARG A 378 19.04 -1.50 -6.59
N GLY A 379 20.11 -1.69 -7.36
CA GLY A 379 21.24 -0.76 -7.39
C GLY A 379 20.80 0.67 -7.76
N THR A 380 20.06 0.83 -8.85
CA THR A 380 19.55 2.15 -9.28
C THR A 380 18.60 2.76 -8.24
N LEU A 381 17.70 1.96 -7.64
CA LEU A 381 16.78 2.45 -6.60
C LEU A 381 17.53 2.95 -5.36
N VAL A 382 18.49 2.17 -4.86
CA VAL A 382 19.28 2.52 -3.68
C VAL A 382 20.10 3.79 -3.93
N GLU A 383 20.67 3.94 -5.12
CA GLU A 383 21.43 5.13 -5.47
C GLU A 383 20.54 6.38 -5.55
N ALA A 384 19.35 6.28 -6.16
CA ALA A 384 18.39 7.38 -6.20
C ALA A 384 17.95 7.82 -4.79
N MET A 385 17.71 6.86 -3.89
CA MET A 385 17.41 7.12 -2.48
C MET A 385 18.58 7.83 -1.77
N ARG A 386 19.81 7.32 -1.95
CA ARG A 386 21.03 7.91 -1.37
C ARG A 386 21.23 9.35 -1.81
N CYS A 387 21.03 9.67 -3.08
CA CYS A 387 21.16 11.02 -3.62
C CYS A 387 20.22 12.03 -2.94
N ARG A 388 19.09 11.56 -2.40
CA ARG A 388 18.11 12.37 -1.66
C ARG A 388 18.26 12.30 -0.14
N GLY A 389 19.34 11.70 0.37
CA GLY A 389 19.56 11.54 1.81
C GLY A 389 18.71 10.44 2.46
N ILE A 390 18.06 9.58 1.66
CA ILE A 390 17.21 8.50 2.16
C ILE A 390 18.04 7.22 2.24
N TYR A 391 18.46 6.85 3.44
CA TYR A 391 19.21 5.61 3.68
C TYR A 391 19.05 5.13 5.13
N PRO A 392 19.19 3.83 5.39
CA PRO A 392 19.14 3.31 6.76
C PRO A 392 20.39 3.69 7.57
N GLU A 393 20.20 4.14 8.80
CA GLU A 393 21.31 4.57 9.69
C GLU A 393 22.18 3.41 10.19
N SER A 394 21.61 2.21 10.31
CA SER A 394 22.22 1.07 11.02
C SER A 394 22.94 0.07 10.10
N VAL A 395 23.32 0.47 8.88
CA VAL A 395 24.05 -0.38 7.93
C VAL A 395 25.48 0.12 7.70
N THR A 396 26.39 -0.81 7.37
CA THR A 396 27.81 -0.49 7.12
C THR A 396 28.08 -0.05 5.68
N SER A 397 27.19 -0.36 4.75
CA SER A 397 27.28 0.04 3.34
C SER A 397 25.91 -0.07 2.66
N LEU A 398 25.79 0.47 1.45
CA LEU A 398 24.59 0.40 0.62
C LEU A 398 24.58 -0.81 -0.33
N ALA A 399 25.48 -1.78 -0.14
CA ALA A 399 25.44 -3.02 -0.90
C ALA A 399 24.22 -3.86 -0.48
N ASP A 400 23.66 -4.61 -1.43
CA ASP A 400 22.49 -5.48 -1.23
C ASP A 400 22.57 -6.35 0.03
N ALA A 401 23.73 -6.96 0.28
CA ALA A 401 23.94 -7.85 1.42
C ALA A 401 23.91 -7.10 2.77
N ALA A 402 24.36 -5.85 2.80
CA ALA A 402 24.35 -5.02 4.01
C ALA A 402 22.97 -4.39 4.29
N LEU A 403 22.23 -4.06 3.22
CA LEU A 403 20.86 -3.54 3.31
C LEU A 403 19.84 -4.61 3.71
N SER A 404 20.08 -5.86 3.30
CA SER A 404 19.19 -6.98 3.62
C SER A 404 18.97 -7.12 5.13
N TRP A 405 17.76 -7.47 5.54
CA TRP A 405 17.48 -7.80 6.94
C TRP A 405 18.38 -8.97 7.40
N PRO A 406 18.90 -8.92 8.63
CA PRO A 406 19.80 -9.94 9.12
C PRO A 406 19.04 -11.26 9.30
N VAL A 407 19.73 -12.36 9.00
CA VAL A 407 19.29 -13.70 9.38
C VAL A 407 19.43 -13.83 10.91
N PRO A 408 18.48 -14.47 11.61
CA PRO A 408 18.62 -14.74 13.04
C PRO A 408 19.93 -15.47 13.37
N ALA A 409 20.54 -15.13 14.52
CA ALA A 409 21.82 -15.69 14.94
C ALA A 409 21.76 -17.18 15.34
N GLY A 410 20.56 -17.73 15.53
CA GLY A 410 20.30 -19.15 15.83
C GLY A 410 19.31 -19.78 14.86
N ASP A 411 19.15 -21.11 14.94
CA ASP A 411 18.18 -21.87 14.12
C ASP A 411 16.76 -21.72 14.68
N LEU A 412 16.21 -20.51 14.60
CA LEU A 412 14.80 -20.29 14.95
C LEU A 412 13.91 -21.01 13.94
N ASN A 413 13.01 -21.84 14.45
CA ASN A 413 12.10 -22.61 13.62
C ASN A 413 10.69 -22.60 14.24
N LEU A 414 9.68 -22.31 13.40
CA LEU A 414 8.27 -22.35 13.77
C LEU A 414 7.81 -23.76 14.19
N ASN A 415 8.55 -24.80 13.80
CA ASN A 415 8.34 -26.19 14.21
C ASN A 415 9.09 -26.59 15.50
N ASP A 416 9.52 -25.63 16.33
CA ASP A 416 10.19 -25.95 17.61
C ASP A 416 9.34 -26.95 18.44
N PRO A 417 9.87 -28.14 18.79
CA PRO A 417 9.10 -29.17 19.50
C PRO A 417 8.49 -28.72 20.84
N ARG A 418 9.03 -27.66 21.45
CA ARG A 418 8.53 -27.10 22.72
C ARG A 418 7.27 -26.25 22.51
N ALA A 419 7.10 -25.66 21.33
CA ALA A 419 5.95 -24.84 20.97
C ALA A 419 5.71 -24.83 19.44
N PRO A 420 5.30 -25.96 18.84
CA PRO A 420 5.20 -26.06 17.40
C PRO A 420 4.01 -25.26 16.86
N VAL A 421 4.19 -24.66 15.69
CA VAL A 421 3.15 -24.04 14.86
C VAL A 421 2.85 -24.97 13.69
N ASP A 422 1.63 -25.47 13.61
CA ASP A 422 1.15 -26.38 12.57
C ASP A 422 0.98 -25.66 11.21
N LEU A 423 2.11 -25.43 10.53
CA LEU A 423 2.14 -24.81 9.19
C LEU A 423 1.65 -25.78 8.10
N LEU A 424 1.93 -27.07 8.26
CA LEU A 424 1.53 -28.16 7.36
C LEU A 424 0.89 -29.29 8.18
N PRO A 425 -0.31 -29.78 7.81
CA PRO A 425 -0.90 -29.71 6.47
C PRO A 425 -1.93 -28.59 6.26
N ASN A 426 -2.40 -27.92 7.31
CA ASN A 426 -3.66 -27.15 7.21
C ASN A 426 -3.50 -25.72 6.70
N TRP A 427 -2.45 -25.00 7.12
CA TRP A 427 -2.33 -23.56 6.82
C TRP A 427 -1.84 -23.29 5.39
N ILE A 428 -0.72 -23.91 5.01
CA ILE A 428 -0.16 -23.74 3.66
C ILE A 428 -1.12 -24.31 2.60
N LEU A 429 -1.78 -25.45 2.86
CA LEU A 429 -2.78 -26.00 1.94
C LEU A 429 -3.97 -25.06 1.77
N SER A 430 -4.51 -24.50 2.86
CA SER A 430 -5.58 -23.51 2.81
C SER A 430 -5.17 -22.29 1.98
N ALA A 431 -3.95 -21.78 2.19
CA ALA A 431 -3.43 -20.66 1.41
C ALA A 431 -3.16 -21.02 -0.07
N THR A 432 -2.85 -22.29 -0.38
CA THR A 432 -2.74 -22.78 -1.76
C THR A 432 -4.11 -22.79 -2.46
N HIS A 433 -5.17 -23.19 -1.76
CA HIS A 433 -6.53 -23.11 -2.30
C HIS A 433 -6.92 -21.67 -2.63
N ASP A 434 -6.48 -20.71 -1.83
CA ASP A 434 -6.71 -19.28 -2.08
C ASP A 434 -5.99 -18.73 -3.32
N LEU A 435 -5.08 -19.48 -3.95
CA LEU A 435 -4.48 -19.12 -5.25
C LEU A 435 -5.41 -19.42 -6.42
N ASP A 436 -6.35 -20.34 -6.26
CA ASP A 436 -7.41 -20.58 -7.24
C ASP A 436 -8.57 -19.63 -6.95
N VAL A 437 -8.54 -18.47 -7.60
CA VAL A 437 -9.56 -17.43 -7.45
C VAL A 437 -10.95 -17.94 -7.90
N THR A 438 -10.99 -18.94 -8.79
CA THR A 438 -12.22 -19.56 -9.30
C THR A 438 -12.69 -20.77 -8.48
N GLY A 439 -11.84 -21.27 -7.58
CA GLY A 439 -12.06 -22.48 -6.80
C GLY A 439 -12.72 -22.23 -5.45
N SER A 440 -12.93 -23.33 -4.71
CA SER A 440 -13.38 -23.27 -3.32
C SER A 440 -12.31 -22.62 -2.45
N GLN A 441 -12.70 -21.63 -1.66
CA GLN A 441 -11.81 -20.94 -0.73
C GLN A 441 -11.18 -21.90 0.28
N GLY A 442 -9.97 -21.57 0.74
CA GLY A 442 -9.33 -22.27 1.83
C GLY A 442 -10.17 -22.20 3.12
N SER A 443 -10.24 -23.30 3.86
CA SER A 443 -11.08 -23.43 5.07
C SER A 443 -10.59 -22.62 6.27
N GLN A 444 -9.36 -22.07 6.22
CA GLN A 444 -8.81 -21.23 7.27
C GLN A 444 -8.92 -19.76 6.88
N SER A 445 -9.80 -19.02 7.55
CA SER A 445 -9.86 -17.57 7.43
C SER A 445 -8.87 -16.92 8.40
N THR A 446 -8.09 -15.95 7.92
CA THR A 446 -7.30 -15.05 8.79
C THR A 446 -8.27 -14.14 9.53
N VAL A 447 -8.95 -14.62 10.57
CA VAL A 447 -9.68 -13.75 11.49
C VAL A 447 -8.64 -12.97 12.27
N VAL A 448 -8.22 -11.84 11.69
CA VAL A 448 -7.33 -10.89 12.35
C VAL A 448 -8.10 -10.30 13.54
N PRO A 449 -7.62 -10.46 14.79
CA PRO A 449 -8.24 -9.82 15.95
C PRO A 449 -8.38 -8.30 15.71
N PRO A 450 -9.45 -7.65 16.21
CA PRO A 450 -9.61 -6.21 16.16
C PRO A 450 -8.32 -5.45 16.54
N ALA A 451 -8.06 -4.32 15.88
CA ALA A 451 -6.85 -3.52 16.13
C ALA A 451 -6.75 -3.04 17.60
N ASP A 452 -7.90 -2.78 18.22
CA ASP A 452 -8.03 -2.29 19.60
C ASP A 452 -7.84 -3.39 20.66
N ASP A 453 -7.77 -4.66 20.25
CA ASP A 453 -7.69 -5.84 21.14
C ASP A 453 -6.25 -6.19 21.56
N ASP A 454 -5.43 -5.23 21.98
CA ASP A 454 -4.23 -5.63 22.76
C ASP A 454 -4.63 -6.24 24.11
N ASP A 455 -5.79 -5.84 24.64
CA ASP A 455 -6.19 -6.16 26.02
C ASP A 455 -7.57 -6.82 26.18
N VAL A 456 -8.43 -6.88 25.17
CA VAL A 456 -9.77 -7.50 25.33
C VAL A 456 -9.75 -8.97 24.91
N THR A 457 -10.39 -9.81 25.71
CA THR A 457 -10.79 -11.19 25.38
C THR A 457 -11.78 -11.12 24.20
N PRO A 458 -11.64 -11.92 23.12
CA PRO A 458 -12.53 -11.79 21.97
C PRO A 458 -14.00 -11.82 22.39
N LEU A 459 -14.75 -10.78 22.01
CA LEU A 459 -16.20 -10.76 22.14
C LEU A 459 -16.77 -11.96 21.39
N ALA A 460 -17.42 -12.85 22.16
CA ALA A 460 -17.87 -14.20 21.83
C ALA A 460 -16.75 -15.24 21.67
N ALA A 461 -16.38 -15.87 22.78
CA ALA A 461 -15.58 -17.09 22.79
C ALA A 461 -16.29 -18.20 21.97
N PRO A 462 -15.67 -18.74 20.92
CA PRO A 462 -16.01 -20.06 20.42
C PRO A 462 -15.73 -21.09 21.53
N PRO A 463 -16.36 -22.28 21.53
CA PRO A 463 -16.19 -23.26 22.60
C PRO A 463 -14.70 -23.55 22.86
N VAL A 464 -14.33 -23.53 24.15
CA VAL A 464 -12.98 -23.58 24.77
C VAL A 464 -12.04 -24.67 24.21
N VAL A 465 -12.56 -25.65 23.48
CA VAL A 465 -11.78 -26.71 22.81
C VAL A 465 -11.11 -26.23 21.51
N ALA A 466 -11.64 -25.19 20.84
CA ALA A 466 -11.10 -24.67 19.57
C ALA A 466 -9.88 -23.73 19.75
N GLU A 467 -9.78 -23.01 20.88
CA GLU A 467 -8.72 -22.02 21.11
C GLU A 467 -7.33 -22.64 21.27
N THR A 468 -7.21 -23.82 21.89
CA THR A 468 -5.89 -24.44 22.11
C THR A 468 -5.27 -24.99 20.81
N GLN A 469 -6.12 -25.30 19.83
CA GLN A 469 -5.76 -25.88 18.52
C GLN A 469 -5.65 -24.83 17.40
N SER A 470 -6.15 -23.62 17.58
CA SER A 470 -6.00 -22.55 16.57
C SER A 470 -4.53 -22.20 16.32
N ILE A 471 -4.16 -22.03 15.05
CA ILE A 471 -2.82 -21.62 14.63
C ILE A 471 -2.39 -20.30 15.30
N TYR A 472 -3.34 -19.43 15.61
CA TYR A 472 -3.08 -18.18 16.32
C TYR A 472 -2.52 -18.43 17.72
N ALA A 473 -3.15 -19.33 18.49
CA ALA A 473 -2.69 -19.66 19.83
C ALA A 473 -1.35 -20.41 19.80
N GLN A 474 -1.13 -21.26 18.80
CA GLN A 474 0.15 -21.93 18.58
C GLN A 474 1.29 -20.93 18.32
N ALA A 475 1.08 -20.02 17.37
CA ALA A 475 2.04 -18.97 17.04
C ALA A 475 2.30 -18.00 18.21
N GLN A 476 1.29 -17.68 19.03
CA GLN A 476 1.49 -16.89 20.25
C GLN A 476 2.33 -17.62 21.30
N ARG A 477 2.12 -18.93 21.50
CA ARG A 477 2.96 -19.74 22.41
C ARG A 477 4.40 -19.81 21.92
N TRP A 478 4.60 -20.02 20.62
CA TRP A 478 5.92 -19.99 19.98
C TRP A 478 6.60 -18.64 20.17
N ALA A 479 5.89 -17.53 19.91
CA ALA A 479 6.42 -16.19 20.08
C ALA A 479 6.82 -15.89 21.53
N LYS A 480 6.05 -16.40 22.52
CA LYS A 480 6.39 -16.26 23.94
C LYS A 480 7.63 -17.06 24.33
N LEU A 481 7.82 -18.25 23.74
CA LEU A 481 9.01 -19.07 23.97
C LEU A 481 10.29 -18.38 23.46
N HIS A 482 10.20 -17.72 22.30
CA HIS A 482 11.33 -17.05 21.62
C HIS A 482 11.30 -15.52 21.75
N ALA A 483 10.69 -15.00 22.83
CA ALA A 483 10.42 -13.57 22.94
C ALA A 483 11.69 -12.72 22.85
N TYR A 484 12.78 -13.15 23.53
CA TYR A 484 14.04 -12.43 23.52
C TYR A 484 14.65 -12.33 22.11
N GLU A 485 14.67 -13.41 21.35
CA GLU A 485 15.18 -13.44 19.98
C GLU A 485 14.34 -12.56 19.04
N LEU A 486 13.05 -12.48 19.31
CA LEU A 486 12.09 -11.64 18.60
C LEU A 486 12.11 -10.17 19.03
N GLY A 487 12.87 -9.79 20.07
CA GLY A 487 12.87 -8.42 20.59
C GLY A 487 11.59 -8.05 21.37
N LEU A 488 10.91 -9.06 21.92
CA LEU A 488 9.70 -8.95 22.73
C LEU A 488 9.98 -9.37 24.18
N ASP A 489 9.27 -8.81 25.13
CA ASP A 489 9.48 -9.10 26.54
C ASP A 489 8.76 -10.40 26.95
N PRO A 490 9.44 -11.39 27.57
CA PRO A 490 8.82 -12.66 27.96
C PRO A 490 7.97 -12.57 29.25
N SER A 491 7.95 -11.43 29.94
CA SER A 491 7.26 -11.27 31.22
C SER A 491 5.82 -11.80 31.15
N PRO A 492 5.37 -12.61 32.12
CA PRO A 492 3.99 -13.08 32.16
C PRO A 492 2.95 -11.97 32.23
N SER A 493 3.34 -10.77 32.70
CA SER A 493 2.48 -9.59 32.79
C SER A 493 2.26 -8.89 31.44
N LEU A 494 3.01 -9.24 30.40
CA LEU A 494 2.94 -8.61 29.09
C LEU A 494 2.44 -9.60 28.03
N ARG A 495 1.41 -9.21 27.29
CA ARG A 495 0.81 -10.03 26.23
C ARG A 495 1.52 -9.79 24.90
N ILE A 496 1.87 -10.87 24.20
CA ILE A 496 2.28 -10.84 22.79
C ILE A 496 1.05 -11.12 21.92
N ALA A 497 0.63 -10.11 21.14
CA ALA A 497 -0.49 -10.20 20.23
C ALA A 497 -0.01 -10.64 18.83
N LEU A 498 -0.68 -11.63 18.23
CA LEU A 498 -0.50 -11.99 16.83
C LEU A 498 -1.48 -11.17 15.99
N ARG A 499 -0.95 -10.28 15.15
CA ARG A 499 -1.71 -9.35 14.31
C ARG A 499 -1.97 -9.89 12.91
N GLY A 500 -1.14 -10.81 12.45
CA GLY A 500 -1.33 -11.47 11.18
C GLY A 500 -0.44 -12.68 11.09
N ILE A 501 -0.98 -13.74 10.49
CA ILE A 501 -0.21 -14.85 9.95
C ILE A 501 -0.77 -15.09 8.56
N HIS A 502 0.09 -15.25 7.55
CA HIS A 502 -0.34 -15.56 6.18
C HIS A 502 0.79 -16.24 5.41
N VAL A 503 0.44 -16.87 4.28
CA VAL A 503 1.40 -17.38 3.32
C VAL A 503 1.34 -16.49 2.07
N ALA A 504 2.50 -16.12 1.56
CA ALA A 504 2.65 -15.35 0.33
C ALA A 504 3.34 -16.20 -0.74
N TYR A 505 2.73 -16.32 -1.91
CA TYR A 505 3.24 -17.05 -3.07
C TYR A 505 3.74 -16.09 -4.13
N ARG A 506 5.05 -15.86 -4.14
CA ARG A 506 5.66 -14.88 -5.05
C ARG A 506 6.46 -15.57 -6.12
N ARG A 507 6.40 -15.05 -7.35
CA ARG A 507 7.16 -15.60 -8.47
C ARG A 507 8.62 -15.11 -8.41
N ALA A 508 9.56 -16.05 -8.45
CA ALA A 508 10.99 -15.77 -8.52
C ALA A 508 11.49 -15.61 -9.98
N ALA A 509 12.77 -15.27 -10.13
CA ALA A 509 13.42 -15.08 -11.43
C ALA A 509 13.34 -16.31 -12.36
N ASP A 510 13.34 -17.51 -11.79
CA ASP A 510 13.18 -18.79 -12.51
C ASP A 510 11.73 -19.12 -12.90
N GLY A 511 10.80 -18.23 -12.57
CA GLY A 511 9.38 -18.36 -12.84
C GLY A 511 8.62 -19.26 -11.86
N GLN A 512 9.29 -19.86 -10.86
CA GLN A 512 8.65 -20.72 -9.88
C GLN A 512 8.08 -19.91 -8.70
N PRO A 513 7.01 -20.39 -8.03
CA PRO A 513 6.53 -19.79 -6.80
C PRO A 513 7.53 -20.03 -5.65
N ARG A 514 7.67 -19.03 -4.79
CA ARG A 514 8.41 -19.07 -3.54
C ARG A 514 7.45 -18.75 -2.39
N PRO A 515 6.85 -19.78 -1.79
CA PRO A 515 5.98 -19.59 -0.63
C PRO A 515 6.80 -19.17 0.60
N GLU A 516 6.30 -18.15 1.31
CA GLU A 516 6.87 -17.68 2.57
C GLU A 516 5.75 -17.49 3.59
N VAL A 517 6.04 -17.87 4.83
CA VAL A 517 5.13 -17.66 5.97
C VAL A 517 5.55 -16.37 6.66
N VAL A 518 4.59 -15.47 6.85
CA VAL A 518 4.82 -14.16 7.46
C VAL A 518 3.99 -14.06 8.74
N LEU A 519 4.63 -13.75 9.87
CA LEU A 519 3.98 -13.48 11.15
C LEU A 519 4.23 -12.02 11.54
N GLN A 520 3.20 -11.38 12.09
CA GLN A 520 3.26 -10.00 12.61
C GLN A 520 2.87 -10.02 14.06
N LEU A 521 3.82 -9.68 14.93
CA LEU A 521 3.67 -9.72 16.37
C LEU A 521 3.76 -8.31 16.94
N THR A 522 2.94 -7.99 17.94
CA THR A 522 3.03 -6.75 18.70
C THR A 522 2.95 -7.00 20.19
N GLN A 523 3.50 -6.09 20.98
CA GLN A 523 3.40 -6.10 22.43
C GLN A 523 3.28 -4.65 22.92
N ARG A 524 2.11 -4.29 23.45
CA ARG A 524 1.90 -2.99 24.09
C ARG A 524 2.64 -2.95 25.43
N ARG A 525 3.31 -1.84 25.72
CA ARG A 525 4.12 -1.61 26.93
C ARG A 525 3.53 -0.49 27.76
N ARG A 526 2.41 -0.80 28.43
CA ARG A 526 1.69 0.10 29.33
C ARG A 526 2.55 0.63 30.46
N ASP A 527 3.55 -0.14 30.90
CA ASP A 527 4.53 0.23 31.92
C ASP A 527 5.42 1.41 31.50
N LEU A 528 5.52 1.69 30.19
CA LEU A 528 6.31 2.80 29.65
C LEU A 528 5.47 4.04 29.31
N GLU A 529 4.14 3.90 29.31
CA GLU A 529 3.18 4.97 29.01
C GLU A 529 3.01 5.92 30.22
N ASP A 530 2.61 7.17 29.97
CA ASP A 530 2.40 8.16 31.03
C ASP A 530 1.17 7.80 31.88
N GLN A 531 1.42 7.37 33.12
CA GLN A 531 0.36 6.96 34.04
C GLN A 531 -0.45 8.12 34.60
N THR A 532 -0.02 9.36 34.40
CA THR A 532 -0.76 10.56 34.84
C THR A 532 -1.94 10.88 33.93
N LEU A 533 -1.91 10.40 32.68
CA LEU A 533 -2.99 10.57 31.71
C LEU A 533 -4.06 9.49 31.86
N ASP A 534 -5.29 9.82 31.43
CA ASP A 534 -6.38 8.85 31.29
C ASP A 534 -5.98 7.72 30.33
N GLU A 535 -6.34 6.48 30.66
CA GLU A 535 -5.88 5.28 29.95
C GLU A 535 -6.17 5.32 28.44
N HIS A 536 -7.34 5.85 28.07
CA HIS A 536 -7.79 5.97 26.68
C HIS A 536 -7.12 7.11 25.91
N ARG A 537 -6.37 7.99 26.59
CA ARG A 537 -5.71 9.15 26.00
C ARG A 537 -4.19 9.03 25.97
N ARG A 538 -3.62 8.00 26.61
CA ARG A 538 -2.16 7.79 26.65
C ARG A 538 -1.62 7.53 25.24
N PRO A 539 -0.53 8.21 24.84
CA PRO A 539 0.28 7.77 23.71
C PRO A 539 0.68 6.30 23.91
N VAL A 540 0.35 5.45 22.96
CA VAL A 540 0.53 4.00 23.08
C VAL A 540 1.94 3.61 22.66
N PHE A 541 2.65 2.86 23.52
CA PHE A 541 3.96 2.33 23.17
C PHE A 541 3.91 0.85 22.84
N ARG A 542 4.45 0.50 21.66
CA ARG A 542 4.42 -0.87 21.11
C ARG A 542 5.81 -1.32 20.71
N ALA A 543 6.19 -2.50 21.17
CA ALA A 543 7.19 -3.30 20.48
C ALA A 543 6.49 -4.08 19.36
N GLY A 544 7.19 -4.34 18.26
CA GLY A 544 6.62 -5.07 17.13
C GLY A 544 7.67 -5.82 16.33
N THR A 545 7.31 -7.00 15.85
CA THR A 545 8.23 -7.88 15.13
C THR A 545 7.54 -8.57 13.98
N THR A 546 8.10 -8.41 12.78
CA THR A 546 7.73 -9.20 11.61
C THR A 546 8.71 -10.37 11.47
N VAL A 547 8.18 -11.58 11.35
CA VAL A 547 8.96 -12.81 11.15
C VAL A 547 8.65 -13.35 9.77
N ILE A 548 9.69 -13.62 8.97
CA ILE A 548 9.56 -14.24 7.66
C ILE A 548 10.24 -15.61 7.70
N ALA A 549 9.49 -16.67 7.42
CA ALA A 549 9.95 -18.05 7.47
C ALA A 549 9.71 -18.79 6.14
N GLY A 550 10.53 -19.80 5.89
CA GLY A 550 10.26 -20.77 4.83
C GLY A 550 9.09 -21.70 5.16
N VAL A 551 8.63 -22.44 4.16
CA VAL A 551 7.58 -23.47 4.34
C VAL A 551 8.01 -24.64 5.23
N ASP A 552 9.31 -24.81 5.44
CA ASP A 552 9.93 -25.74 6.38
C ASP A 552 9.91 -25.22 7.83
N GLY A 553 9.35 -24.02 8.05
CA GLY A 553 9.28 -23.34 9.35
C GLY A 553 10.56 -22.60 9.74
N ARG A 554 11.67 -22.74 8.99
CA ARG A 554 12.93 -22.05 9.33
C ARG A 554 12.77 -20.55 9.13
N VAL A 555 13.08 -19.78 10.17
CA VAL A 555 13.03 -18.31 10.12
C VAL A 555 14.19 -17.78 9.30
N LYS A 556 13.89 -17.04 8.23
CA LYS A 556 14.88 -16.41 7.35
C LYS A 556 15.22 -15.00 7.82
N PHE A 557 14.23 -14.23 8.24
CA PHE A 557 14.39 -12.82 8.61
C PHE A 557 13.55 -12.48 9.84
N ILE A 558 14.10 -11.59 10.67
CA ILE A 558 13.40 -10.96 11.79
C ILE A 558 13.54 -9.45 11.63
N VAL A 559 12.40 -8.76 11.58
CA VAL A 559 12.32 -7.30 11.48
C VAL A 559 11.70 -6.79 12.78
N ALA A 560 12.54 -6.50 13.76
CA ALA A 560 12.13 -6.14 15.11
C ALA A 560 12.26 -4.64 15.37
N LYS A 561 11.26 -4.08 16.04
CA LYS A 561 11.24 -2.75 16.67
C LYS A 561 11.02 -2.96 18.17
N PRO A 562 12.08 -3.30 18.94
CA PRO A 562 11.95 -3.66 20.34
C PRO A 562 11.64 -2.45 21.22
N LEU A 563 11.31 -2.73 22.48
CA LEU A 563 11.31 -1.78 23.60
C LEU A 563 12.17 -2.38 24.73
N PRO A 564 12.67 -1.56 25.69
CA PRO A 564 13.55 -2.06 26.75
C PRO A 564 12.86 -3.14 27.58
N PHE A 565 13.48 -4.31 27.71
CA PHE A 565 12.97 -5.38 28.59
C PHE A 565 12.85 -4.93 30.05
N LEU A 566 11.80 -5.37 30.74
CA LEU A 566 11.56 -5.18 32.18
C LEU A 566 12.68 -5.81 33.01
N ASP A 567 13.03 -7.05 32.66
CA ASP A 567 14.19 -7.75 33.17
C ASP A 567 15.03 -8.21 31.97
N PRO A 568 16.11 -7.51 31.63
CA PRO A 568 17.02 -7.94 30.57
C PRO A 568 17.71 -9.28 30.90
N GLY A 569 17.49 -9.83 32.11
CA GLY A 569 18.06 -11.06 32.62
C GLY A 569 19.52 -10.88 33.05
N PRO A 570 20.05 -11.78 33.91
CA PRO A 570 21.49 -11.87 34.11
C PRO A 570 22.16 -12.35 32.81
N PRO A 571 23.42 -11.98 32.54
CA PRO A 571 24.15 -12.45 31.36
C PRO A 571 24.22 -13.99 31.36
N ARG A 572 23.38 -14.67 30.55
CA ARG A 572 23.35 -16.13 30.50
C ARG A 572 24.64 -16.66 29.87
N GLN A 573 25.32 -17.57 30.56
CA GLN A 573 26.66 -18.10 30.24
C GLN A 573 26.74 -19.06 29.02
N ALA A 574 25.70 -19.11 28.16
CA ALA A 574 25.73 -19.96 26.96
C ALA A 574 26.45 -19.23 25.79
N PRO A 575 27.43 -19.86 25.11
CA PRO A 575 28.13 -19.22 23.99
C PRO A 575 27.21 -19.17 22.76
N GLY A 576 26.83 -17.97 22.32
CA GLY A 576 26.04 -17.73 21.10
C GLY A 576 24.83 -16.81 21.28
N ASP A 577 24.18 -16.86 22.45
CA ASP A 577 22.90 -16.18 22.73
C ASP A 577 23.06 -14.83 23.46
N GLN A 578 24.26 -14.56 24.01
CA GLN A 578 24.58 -13.40 24.85
C GLN A 578 24.41 -12.03 24.17
N GLY A 579 24.45 -11.97 22.84
CA GLY A 579 24.44 -10.71 22.09
C GLY A 579 23.06 -10.25 21.63
N VAL A 580 22.07 -11.13 21.48
CA VAL A 580 20.78 -10.76 20.86
C VAL A 580 19.90 -9.99 21.85
N THR A 581 19.66 -10.54 23.04
CA THR A 581 18.87 -9.88 24.09
C THR A 581 19.42 -8.51 24.44
N ARG A 582 20.74 -8.42 24.66
CA ARG A 582 21.40 -7.15 24.97
C ARG A 582 21.23 -6.13 23.84
N ARG A 583 21.45 -6.53 22.58
CA ARG A 583 21.26 -5.64 21.42
C ARG A 583 19.82 -5.16 21.29
N HIS A 584 18.83 -6.03 21.46
CA HIS A 584 17.42 -5.64 21.40
C HIS A 584 17.04 -4.71 22.55
N HIS A 585 17.56 -4.95 23.76
CA HIS A 585 17.35 -4.05 24.90
C HIS A 585 17.94 -2.66 24.64
N GLU A 586 19.22 -2.59 24.25
CA GLU A 586 19.92 -1.32 23.93
C GLU A 586 19.23 -0.58 22.76
N ALA A 587 18.85 -1.30 21.70
CA ALA A 587 18.07 -0.73 20.59
C ALA A 587 16.70 -0.23 21.07
N GLY A 588 16.04 -0.96 21.95
CA GLY A 588 14.79 -0.56 22.59
C GLY A 588 14.92 0.71 23.41
N GLU A 589 16.03 0.90 24.14
CA GLU A 589 16.28 2.13 24.91
C GLU A 589 16.49 3.35 24.00
N VAL A 590 17.26 3.18 22.92
CA VAL A 590 17.45 4.22 21.91
C VAL A 590 16.10 4.60 21.29
N ARG A 591 15.31 3.60 20.91
CA ARG A 591 13.98 3.81 20.31
C ARG A 591 13.01 4.48 21.29
N LEU A 592 12.94 4.05 22.54
CA LEU A 592 12.08 4.68 23.55
C LEU A 592 12.43 6.16 23.75
N ARG A 593 13.72 6.50 23.77
CA ARG A 593 14.17 7.91 23.83
C ARG A 593 13.75 8.69 22.59
N ALA A 594 13.82 8.09 21.40
CA ALA A 594 13.37 8.73 20.16
C ALA A 594 11.85 8.98 20.15
N LEU A 595 11.05 7.98 20.56
CA LEU A 595 9.59 8.10 20.67
C LEU A 595 9.18 9.23 21.64
N ARG A 596 9.82 9.33 22.81
CA ARG A 596 9.55 10.40 23.76
C ARG A 596 9.88 11.78 23.20
N ARG A 597 11.07 11.93 22.59
CA ARG A 597 11.45 13.20 21.92
C ARG A 597 10.50 13.60 20.81
N TRP A 598 10.00 12.62 20.05
CA TRP A 598 9.01 12.88 19.00
C TRP A 598 7.70 13.39 19.58
N ILE A 599 7.20 12.77 20.65
CA ILE A 599 5.99 13.24 21.35
C ILE A 599 6.19 14.66 21.87
N ASP A 600 7.34 14.95 22.50
CA ASP A 600 7.66 16.28 23.01
C ASP A 600 7.65 17.32 21.87
N LEU A 601 8.27 17.00 20.73
CA LEU A 601 8.31 17.87 19.55
C LEU A 601 6.91 18.15 18.97
N VAL A 602 6.08 17.11 18.87
CA VAL A 602 4.69 17.23 18.40
C VAL A 602 3.89 18.11 19.34
N GLU A 603 4.04 17.93 20.66
CA GLU A 603 3.35 18.71 21.67
C GLU A 603 3.76 20.19 21.64
N GLU A 604 5.07 20.47 21.48
CA GLU A 604 5.61 21.83 21.34
C GLU A 604 5.14 22.53 20.05
N SER A 605 4.92 21.77 18.98
CA SER A 605 4.54 22.30 17.67
C SER A 605 3.03 22.52 17.53
N ASP A 606 2.20 21.88 18.35
CA ASP A 606 0.76 22.03 18.29
C ASP A 606 0.27 23.25 19.11
N ALA A 607 -0.28 24.23 18.39
CA ALA A 607 -0.81 25.46 18.96
C ALA A 607 -1.97 25.21 19.95
N LEU A 608 -2.67 24.08 19.85
CA LEU A 608 -3.78 23.73 20.74
C LEU A 608 -3.32 23.12 22.06
N SER A 609 -2.07 22.64 22.17
CA SER A 609 -1.54 21.98 23.37
C SER A 609 -1.65 22.82 24.64
N ALA A 610 -1.54 24.15 24.51
CA ALA A 610 -1.71 25.07 25.66
C ALA A 610 -3.15 25.15 26.19
N TRP A 611 -4.13 24.67 25.42
CA TRP A 611 -5.56 24.87 25.65
C TRP A 611 -6.34 23.56 25.87
N THR A 612 -5.71 22.40 25.70
CA THR A 612 -6.34 21.09 25.87
C THR A 612 -5.51 20.16 26.73
N GLN A 613 -6.18 19.18 27.37
CA GLN A 613 -5.53 18.10 28.13
C GLN A 613 -5.37 16.82 27.31
N GLU A 614 -5.89 16.79 26.08
CA GLU A 614 -5.62 15.70 25.16
C GLU A 614 -4.17 15.84 24.64
N PRO A 615 -3.38 14.77 24.50
CA PRO A 615 -2.07 14.85 23.87
C PRO A 615 -2.16 15.24 22.39
N ALA A 616 -1.25 16.08 21.91
CA ALA A 616 -1.19 16.51 20.51
C ALA A 616 -1.04 15.34 19.53
N LEU A 617 -0.33 14.29 19.95
CA LEU A 617 -0.16 13.07 19.16
C LEU A 617 -1.50 12.43 18.74
N ASN A 618 -2.52 12.50 19.58
CA ASN A 618 -3.83 11.91 19.28
C ASN A 618 -4.69 12.80 18.37
N ARG A 619 -4.29 14.07 18.19
CA ARG A 619 -4.94 15.02 17.25
C ARG A 619 -4.30 15.00 15.87
N LEU A 620 -3.10 14.44 15.73
CA LEU A 620 -2.49 14.13 14.44
C LEU A 620 -3.20 12.93 13.80
N ASP A 621 -4.42 13.14 13.33
CA ASP A 621 -5.15 12.14 12.55
C ASP A 621 -5.13 12.46 11.04
N PHE A 622 -5.36 11.44 10.22
CA PHE A 622 -5.35 11.58 8.75
C PHE A 622 -6.42 12.56 8.24
N ALA A 623 -7.57 12.64 8.92
CA ALA A 623 -8.62 13.56 8.50
C ALA A 623 -8.20 15.03 8.68
N ALA A 624 -7.42 15.33 9.72
CA ALA A 624 -6.80 16.63 9.93
C ALA A 624 -5.70 16.91 8.88
N LEU A 625 -4.84 15.93 8.58
CA LEU A 625 -3.78 16.05 7.57
C LEU A 625 -4.32 16.35 6.16
N HIS A 626 -5.43 15.72 5.76
CA HIS A 626 -6.07 16.00 4.47
C HIS A 626 -7.08 17.16 4.54
N GLY A 627 -7.51 17.59 5.73
CA GLY A 627 -8.39 18.73 5.94
C GLY A 627 -7.68 20.08 5.73
N ASP A 628 -6.42 20.18 6.15
CA ASP A 628 -5.62 21.41 6.10
C ASP A 628 -5.14 21.80 4.69
N GLU A 629 -5.04 20.84 3.75
CA GLU A 629 -4.68 21.14 2.35
C GLU A 629 -5.70 22.06 1.66
N ALA A 630 -6.95 22.08 2.13
CA ALA A 630 -8.01 22.95 1.62
C ALA A 630 -7.99 24.37 2.24
N GLY A 631 -7.28 24.57 3.36
CA GLY A 631 -7.21 25.82 4.11
C GLY A 631 -5.98 26.68 3.83
N ARG A 632 -4.91 26.12 3.25
CA ARG A 632 -3.72 26.87 2.81
C ARG A 632 -3.96 27.51 1.43
N ALA A 633 -4.94 28.40 1.34
CA ALA A 633 -4.95 29.45 0.33
C ALA A 633 -4.41 30.70 1.03
N ASP A 634 -3.29 31.22 0.52
CA ASP A 634 -2.59 32.38 1.08
C ASP A 634 -3.55 33.53 1.44
N SER A 635 -3.38 34.01 2.65
CA SER A 635 -3.75 35.38 3.05
C SER A 635 -2.97 36.42 2.26
#